data_AF-T2JX67-F1
#
_entry.id   AF-T2JX67-F1
#
_cell.length_a   1.000
_cell.length_b   1.000
_cell.length_c   1.000
_cell.angle_alpha   90.00
_cell.angle_beta   90.00
_cell.angle_gamma   90.00
#
_symmetry.space_group_name_H-M   'P 1'
#
loop_
_entity.id
_entity.type
_entity.pdbx_description
1 polymer ?
#
loop_
_entity_poly.entity_id
_entity_poly.type
_entity_poly.pdbx_seq_one_letter_code
_entity_poly.pdbx_strand_id
1 'polypeptide(L)'
;MGNLRYFGILSLLLLLGVLGNYYKLPLFFGVDFLFGSIAVLIVVHYYGIFWGTLAGMIASSITYYLWGHPYAIIIFTLETVFVALLSRRYRNFVILDAIFWVLLGYPW
;
A
#
# COMPACT_ATOMS: atom_id res chain seq x y z
N MET A 1 1.12 13.10 25.71
CA MET A 1 -0.09 13.07 24.86
C MET A 1 0.16 12.81 23.37
N GLY A 2 1.41 12.84 22.85
CA GLY A 2 1.68 12.59 21.43
C GLY A 2 1.43 11.14 20.96
N ASN A 3 1.72 10.15 21.81
CA ASN A 3 1.72 8.74 21.40
C ASN A 3 0.31 8.17 21.14
N LEU A 4 -0.72 8.63 21.88
CA LEU A 4 -2.08 8.11 21.68
C LEU A 4 -2.66 8.55 20.33
N ARG A 5 -2.39 9.79 19.92
CA ARG A 5 -2.80 10.30 18.59
C ARG A 5 -2.03 9.61 17.47
N TYR A 6 -0.74 9.33 17.70
CA TYR A 6 0.11 8.59 16.78
C TYR A 6 -0.43 7.18 16.52
N PHE A 7 -0.64 6.37 17.56
CA PHE A 7 -1.21 5.03 17.38
C PHE A 7 -2.66 5.06 16.87
N GLY A 8 -3.45 6.07 17.26
CA GLY A 8 -4.82 6.24 16.76
C GLY A 8 -4.88 6.50 15.25
N ILE A 9 -4.04 7.40 14.73
CA ILE A 9 -3.96 7.69 13.30
C ILE A 9 -3.43 6.49 12.53
N LEU A 10 -2.42 5.78 13.06
CA LEU A 10 -1.90 4.55 12.45
C LEU A 10 -3.00 3.50 12.27
N SER A 11 -3.74 3.20 13.34
CA SER A 11 -4.84 2.23 13.30
C SER A 11 -5.94 2.65 12.32
N LEU A 12 -6.27 3.94 12.28
CA LEU A 12 -7.24 4.47 11.31
C LEU A 12 -6.75 4.28 9.86
N LEU A 13 -5.48 4.57 9.58
CA LEU A 13 -4.90 4.38 8.24
C LEU A 13 -4.85 2.90 7.84
N LEU A 14 -4.55 2.00 8.78
CA LEU A 14 -4.61 0.55 8.54
C LEU A 14 -6.02 0.10 8.17
N LEU A 15 -7.03 0.56 8.92
CA LEU A 15 -8.43 0.27 8.63
C LEU A 15 -8.85 0.81 7.27
N LEU A 16 -8.47 2.04 6.94
CA LEU A 16 -8.75 2.65 5.64
C LEU A 16 -8.05 1.92 4.50
N GLY A 17 -6.81 1.43 4.71
CA GLY A 17 -6.08 0.63 3.74
C GLY A 17 -6.81 -0.68 3.41
N VAL A 18 -7.26 -1.39 4.45
CA VAL A 18 -8.03 -2.64 4.31
C VAL A 18 -9.37 -2.37 3.64
N LEU A 19 -10.13 -1.36 4.09
CA LEU A 19 -11.43 -1.02 3.51
C LEU A 19 -11.32 -0.53 2.07
N GLY A 20 -10.27 0.25 1.75
CA GLY A 20 -10.00 0.71 0.40
C GLY A 20 -9.71 -0.42 -0.58
N ASN A 21 -9.09 -1.51 -0.10
CA ASN A 21 -8.90 -2.73 -0.88
C ASN A 21 -10.16 -3.60 -0.95
N TYR A 22 -11.02 -3.54 0.07
CA TYR A 22 -12.29 -4.26 0.08
C TYR A 22 -13.31 -3.68 -0.91
N TYR A 23 -13.49 -2.35 -0.88
CA TYR A 23 -14.35 -1.61 -1.80
C TYR A 23 -13.69 -1.31 -3.15
N LYS A 24 -12.73 -2.15 -3.57
CA LYS A 24 -12.01 -2.03 -4.84
C LYS A 24 -12.94 -1.57 -5.95
N LEU A 25 -12.47 -0.63 -6.77
CA LEU A 25 -13.26 -0.12 -7.88
C LEU A 25 -12.97 -0.98 -9.11
N PRO A 26 -13.90 -1.84 -9.56
CA PRO A 26 -13.70 -2.58 -10.79
C PRO A 26 -13.66 -1.59 -11.96
N LEU A 27 -12.55 -1.58 -12.67
CA LEU A 27 -12.38 -0.84 -13.92
C LEU A 27 -12.73 -1.73 -15.12
N PHE A 28 -12.71 -1.13 -16.31
CA PHE A 28 -12.86 -1.86 -17.56
C PHE A 28 -11.71 -2.89 -17.72
N PHE A 29 -11.98 -3.98 -18.45
CA PHE A 29 -11.02 -5.05 -18.75
C PHE A 29 -10.62 -5.98 -17.58
N GLY A 30 -11.39 -6.01 -16.48
CA GLY A 30 -11.16 -6.95 -15.38
C GLY A 30 -10.03 -6.55 -14.43
N VAL A 31 -9.57 -5.29 -14.50
CA VAL A 31 -8.61 -4.70 -13.57
C VAL A 31 -9.38 -4.02 -12.44
N ASP A 32 -9.08 -4.32 -11.18
CA ASP A 32 -9.64 -3.56 -10.05
C ASP A 32 -8.63 -2.49 -9.59
N PHE A 33 -9.11 -1.27 -9.38
CA PHE A 33 -8.33 -0.21 -8.74
C PHE A 33 -8.45 -0.32 -7.22
N LEU A 34 -7.30 -0.46 -6.55
CA LEU A 34 -7.19 -0.71 -5.12
C LEU A 34 -6.77 0.59 -4.42
N PHE A 35 -7.65 1.14 -3.57
CA PHE A 35 -7.36 2.40 -2.88
C PHE A 35 -6.46 2.23 -1.65
N GLY A 36 -6.20 1.00 -1.22
CA GLY A 36 -5.44 0.73 0.00
C GLY A 36 -3.99 1.21 -0.07
N SER A 37 -3.38 1.20 -1.26
CA SER A 37 -2.00 1.69 -1.46
C SER A 37 -1.82 3.14 -1.03
N ILE A 38 -2.83 4.00 -1.20
CA ILE A 38 -2.75 5.42 -0.79
C ILE A 38 -2.58 5.51 0.74
N ALA A 39 -3.38 4.76 1.50
CA ALA A 39 -3.28 4.73 2.95
C ALA A 39 -1.91 4.19 3.40
N VAL A 40 -1.40 3.15 2.73
CA VAL A 40 -0.09 2.56 3.01
C VAL A 40 1.04 3.55 2.74
N LEU A 41 1.00 4.29 1.63
CA LEU A 41 1.99 5.33 1.31
C LEU A 41 2.00 6.47 2.35
N ILE A 42 0.83 6.85 2.87
CA ILE A 42 0.73 7.81 3.98
C ILE A 42 1.39 7.23 5.25
N VAL A 43 1.18 5.95 5.55
CA VAL A 43 1.86 5.30 6.68
C VAL A 43 3.38 5.28 6.47
N VAL A 44 3.87 4.93 5.28
CA VAL A 44 5.30 4.98 4.95
C VAL A 44 5.87 6.38 5.19
N HIS A 45 5.16 7.43 4.78
CA HIS A 45 5.61 8.81 4.91
C HIS A 45 5.74 9.26 6.38
N TYR A 46 4.76 8.97 7.22
CA TYR A 46 4.71 9.48 8.61
C TYR A 46 5.29 8.52 9.65
N TYR A 47 5.21 7.21 9.43
CA TYR A 47 5.60 6.16 10.38
C TYR A 47 6.86 5.40 9.93
N GLY A 48 7.33 5.66 8.72
CA GLY A 48 8.55 5.07 8.17
C GLY A 48 8.35 3.66 7.60
N ILE A 49 9.47 3.06 7.18
CA ILE A 49 9.47 1.80 6.44
C ILE A 49 8.87 0.63 7.19
N PHE A 50 9.14 0.50 8.50
CA PHE A 50 8.68 -0.67 9.27
C PHE A 50 7.14 -0.72 9.35
N TRP A 51 6.51 0.37 9.77
CA TRP A 51 5.06 0.48 9.85
C TRP A 51 4.40 0.53 8.47
N GLY A 52 5.07 1.14 7.48
CA GLY A 52 4.63 1.14 6.09
C GLY A 52 4.52 -0.27 5.53
N THR A 53 5.57 -1.07 5.63
CA THR A 53 5.57 -2.47 5.16
C THR A 53 4.52 -3.32 5.86
N LEU A 54 4.34 -3.14 7.18
CA LEU A 54 3.25 -3.81 7.91
C LEU A 54 1.88 -3.39 7.39
N ALA A 55 1.67 -2.10 7.13
CA ALA A 55 0.43 -1.61 6.54
C ALA A 55 0.18 -2.20 5.15
N GLY A 56 1.21 -2.28 4.30
CA GLY A 56 1.14 -2.92 2.99
C GLY A 56 0.76 -4.39 3.08
N MET A 57 1.38 -5.16 3.98
CA MET A 57 1.03 -6.57 4.22
C MET A 57 -0.41 -6.73 4.70
N ILE A 58 -0.85 -5.94 5.68
CA ILE A 58 -2.19 -6.03 6.25
C ILE A 58 -3.26 -5.64 5.22
N ALA A 59 -3.08 -4.50 4.54
CA ALA A 59 -4.00 -4.03 3.51
C ALA A 59 -4.07 -5.00 2.33
N SER A 60 -2.95 -5.58 1.90
CA SER A 60 -2.92 -6.53 0.78
C SER A 60 -3.48 -7.92 1.14
N SER A 61 -3.47 -8.29 2.43
CA SER A 61 -4.00 -9.58 2.90
C SER A 61 -5.50 -9.76 2.61
N ILE A 62 -6.29 -8.68 2.61
CA ILE A 62 -7.71 -8.77 2.25
C ILE A 62 -7.91 -9.03 0.75
N THR A 63 -6.99 -8.55 -0.08
CA THR A 63 -7.00 -8.77 -1.54
C THR A 63 -6.76 -10.23 -1.89
N TYR A 64 -5.99 -10.97 -1.08
CA TYR A 64 -5.84 -12.42 -1.24
C TYR A 64 -7.19 -13.15 -1.13
N TYR A 65 -8.04 -12.74 -0.19
CA TYR A 65 -9.37 -13.30 -0.05
C TYR A 65 -10.29 -12.92 -1.23
N LEU A 66 -10.12 -11.74 -1.80
CA LEU A 66 -10.96 -11.22 -2.90
C LEU A 66 -10.56 -11.75 -4.27
N TRP A 67 -9.27 -11.97 -4.53
CA TRP A 67 -8.74 -12.39 -5.82
C TRP A 67 -8.34 -13.87 -5.86
N GLY A 68 -8.26 -14.54 -4.70
CA GLY A 68 -7.93 -15.96 -4.60
C GLY A 68 -6.46 -16.30 -4.87
N HIS A 69 -5.60 -15.30 -5.10
CA HIS A 69 -4.19 -15.50 -5.42
C HIS A 69 -3.27 -14.59 -4.59
N PRO A 70 -2.10 -15.09 -4.14
CA PRO A 70 -1.18 -14.38 -3.24
C PRO A 70 -0.32 -13.31 -3.93
N TYR A 71 -0.40 -13.19 -5.26
CA TYR A 71 0.41 -12.26 -6.04
C TYR A 71 0.19 -10.80 -5.62
N ALA A 72 -1.04 -10.41 -5.29
CA ALA A 72 -1.34 -9.08 -4.79
C ALA A 72 -0.54 -8.75 -3.52
N ILE A 73 -0.43 -9.67 -2.57
CA ILE A 73 0.35 -9.45 -1.34
C ILE A 73 1.81 -9.18 -1.67
N ILE A 74 2.40 -10.01 -2.55
CA ILE A 74 3.82 -9.91 -2.90
C ILE A 74 4.09 -8.58 -3.60
N ILE A 75 3.28 -8.22 -4.61
CA ILE A 75 3.47 -7.01 -5.41
C ILE A 75 3.27 -5.75 -4.55
N PHE A 76 2.18 -5.64 -3.79
CA PHE A 76 1.94 -4.46 -2.95
C PHE A 76 2.93 -4.34 -1.80
N THR A 77 3.41 -5.46 -1.25
CA THR A 77 4.49 -5.42 -0.25
C THR A 77 5.80 -4.93 -0.87
N LEU A 78 6.14 -5.41 -2.08
CA LEU A 78 7.33 -4.97 -2.81
C LEU A 78 7.24 -3.49 -3.19
N GLU A 79 6.08 -3.02 -3.66
CA GLU A 79 5.78 -1.61 -3.95
C GLU A 79 6.08 -0.76 -2.71
N THR A 80 5.49 -1.15 -1.59
CA THR A 80 5.61 -0.44 -0.31
C THR A 80 7.07 -0.36 0.13
N VAL A 81 7.80 -1.49 0.08
CA VAL A 81 9.22 -1.55 0.45
C VAL A 81 10.07 -0.69 -0.50
N PHE A 82 9.82 -0.77 -1.80
CA PHE A 82 10.55 -0.01 -2.81
C PHE A 82 10.38 1.49 -2.60
N VAL A 83 9.13 1.95 -2.49
CA VAL A 83 8.81 3.36 -2.23
C VAL A 83 9.36 3.80 -0.87
N ALA A 84 9.25 2.98 0.17
CA ALA A 84 9.78 3.31 1.48
C ALA A 84 11.31 3.44 1.51
N LEU A 85 12.04 2.60 0.78
CA LEU A 85 13.50 2.69 0.68
C LEU A 85 13.93 3.93 -0.11
N LEU A 86 13.33 4.15 -1.28
CA LEU A 86 13.71 5.26 -2.15
C LEU A 86 13.18 6.61 -1.67
N SER A 87 12.11 6.64 -0.86
CA SER A 87 11.57 7.88 -0.28
C SER A 87 12.56 8.62 0.61
N ARG A 88 13.57 7.92 1.14
CA ARG A 88 14.69 8.51 1.88
C ARG A 88 15.57 9.40 1.00
N ARG A 89 15.66 9.11 -0.30
CA ARG A 89 16.47 9.86 -1.28
C ARG A 89 15.61 10.76 -2.18
N TYR A 90 14.38 10.37 -2.48
CA TYR A 90 13.48 11.09 -3.38
C TYR A 90 12.12 11.31 -2.71
N ARG A 91 11.69 12.56 -2.57
CA ARG A 91 10.42 12.89 -1.88
C ARG A 91 9.15 12.60 -2.70
N ASN A 92 9.28 12.30 -3.99
CA ASN A 92 8.14 12.15 -4.89
C ASN A 92 7.63 10.70 -4.91
N PHE A 93 6.76 10.36 -3.95
CA PHE A 93 6.14 9.04 -3.82
C PHE A 93 5.46 8.58 -5.11
N VAL A 94 4.74 9.47 -5.80
CA VAL A 94 4.04 9.16 -7.06
C VAL A 94 4.99 8.72 -8.17
N ILE A 95 6.17 9.35 -8.26
CA ILE A 95 7.16 8.99 -9.29
C ILE A 95 7.81 7.65 -8.94
N LEU A 96 8.11 7.40 -7.66
CA LEU A 96 8.66 6.13 -7.20
C LEU A 96 7.69 4.97 -7.44
N ASP A 97 6.41 5.21 -7.17
CA ASP A 97 5.32 4.27 -7.43
C ASP A 97 5.18 3.96 -8.93
N ALA A 98 5.15 5.00 -9.78
CA ALA A 98 5.13 4.82 -11.22
C ALA A 98 6.35 4.04 -11.75
N ILE A 99 7.55 4.30 -11.23
CA ILE A 99 8.76 3.55 -11.58
C ILE A 99 8.63 2.08 -11.17
N PHE A 100 8.11 1.82 -9.96
CA PHE A 100 7.86 0.45 -9.50
C PHE A 100 6.91 -0.28 -10.45
N TRP A 101 5.78 0.33 -10.80
CA TRP A 101 4.81 -0.27 -11.70
C TRP A 101 5.34 -0.50 -13.12
N VAL A 102 6.16 0.42 -13.65
CA VAL A 102 6.80 0.27 -14.97
C VAL A 102 7.87 -0.83 -14.99
N LEU A 103 8.63 -1.00 -13.90
CA LEU A 103 9.75 -1.96 -13.86
C LEU A 103 9.35 -3.36 -13.37
N LEU A 104 8.47 -3.43 -12.37
CA LEU A 104 8.17 -4.65 -11.60
C LEU A 104 6.68 -5.00 -11.61
N GLY A 105 5.80 -4.02 -11.80
CA GLY A 105 4.35 -4.22 -11.78
C GLY A 105 3.76 -4.78 -13.08
N TYR A 106 4.48 -4.75 -14.19
CA TYR A 106 4.02 -5.25 -15.49
C TYR A 106 4.84 -6.49 -15.92
N PRO A 107 4.25 -7.65 -16.31
CA PRO A 107 2.83 -8.00 -16.52
C PRO A 107 2.37 -9.19 -15.63
N TRP A 108 1.37 -8.99 -14.76
CA TRP A 108 0.74 -10.09 -14.01
C TRP A 108 -0.78 -9.96 -14.05
#